data_AF-A0A9C6X5D1-F1
#
_entry.id   AF-A0A9C6X5D1-F1
#
_cell.length_a   1.000
_cell.length_b   1.000
_cell.length_c   1.000
_cell.angle_alpha   90.00
_cell.angle_beta   90.00
_cell.angle_gamma   90.00
#
_symmetry.space_group_name_H-M   'P 1'
#
loop_
_entity.id
_entity.type
_entity.pdbx_description
1 polymer ?
#
loop_
_entity_poly.entity_id
_entity_poly.type
_entity_poly.pdbx_seq_one_letter_code
_entity_poly.pdbx_strand_id
1 'polypeptide(L)'
;IGGPGHIIEIDESAVTKRKHNRRKTIKNSQWVLGMYDKSIKQGIILHVVRRDKVTMIPEILKHVNRGSEVWSDMWKAYHGLSNHGYSHKTGNSNHSKEFKSADGVGTGAP
;
A
#
# COMPACT_ATOMS: atom_id res chain seq x y z
N ILE A 1 -13.19 -0.29 -2.41
CA ILE A 1 -12.86 -1.73 -2.23
C ILE A 1 -13.25 -2.18 -0.82
N GLY A 2 -13.32 -3.48 -0.56
CA GLY A 2 -13.67 -4.01 0.75
C GLY A 2 -15.16 -4.04 1.08
N GLY A 3 -15.44 -4.31 2.35
CA GLY A 3 -16.76 -4.51 2.93
C GLY A 3 -16.72 -5.65 3.97
N PRO A 4 -17.84 -5.97 4.62
CA PRO A 4 -17.92 -7.11 5.53
C PRO A 4 -17.44 -8.41 4.85
N GLY A 5 -16.51 -9.11 5.49
CA GLY A 5 -15.91 -10.35 4.97
C GLY A 5 -14.75 -10.15 3.99
N HIS A 6 -14.36 -8.90 3.69
CA HIS A 6 -13.20 -8.61 2.86
C HIS A 6 -11.95 -8.37 3.70
N ILE A 7 -10.81 -8.84 3.16
CA ILE A 7 -9.48 -8.62 3.73
C ILE A 7 -8.72 -7.66 2.82
N ILE A 8 -8.37 -6.50 3.36
CA ILE A 8 -7.67 -5.43 2.65
C ILE A 8 -6.24 -5.32 3.18
N GLU A 9 -5.26 -5.60 2.33
CA GLU A 9 -3.85 -5.33 2.62
C GLU A 9 -3.52 -3.89 2.25
N ILE A 10 -2.86 -3.17 3.16
CA ILE A 10 -2.44 -1.78 2.98
C ILE A 10 -0.93 -1.73 3.10
N ASP A 11 -0.28 -1.04 2.15
CA ASP A 11 1.16 -0.88 2.11
C ASP A 11 1.60 0.53 1.69
N GLU A 12 2.76 0.97 2.20
CA GLU A 12 3.38 2.24 1.82
C GLU A 12 4.68 2.05 1.05
N SER A 13 4.75 2.68 -0.11
CA SER A 13 5.98 2.67 -0.92
C SER A 13 6.48 4.09 -1.18
N ALA A 14 7.79 4.29 -1.00
CA ALA A 14 8.46 5.53 -1.37
C ALA A 14 8.94 5.45 -2.82
N VAL A 15 8.39 6.29 -3.69
CA VAL A 15 8.83 6.42 -5.08
C VAL A 15 9.85 7.55 -5.16
N THR A 16 11.08 7.20 -5.53
CA THR A 16 12.16 8.17 -5.71
C THR A 16 12.65 8.16 -7.15
N LYS A 17 12.86 9.34 -7.73
CA LYS A 17 13.45 9.45 -9.07
C LYS A 17 14.95 9.16 -8.98
N ARG A 18 15.35 7.92 -9.29
CA ARG A 18 16.77 7.52 -9.33
C ARG A 18 17.51 8.34 -10.41
N LYS A 19 18.40 9.26 -10.01
CA LYS A 19 19.32 9.92 -10.96
C LYS A 19 20.54 9.03 -11.13
N HIS A 20 20.79 8.56 -12.34
CA HIS A 20 21.97 7.76 -12.68
C HIS A 20 23.26 8.40 -12.12
N ASN A 21 24.07 7.56 -11.48
CA ASN A 21 25.48 7.74 -11.17
C ASN A 21 25.93 9.01 -10.39
N ARG A 22 25.14 9.54 -9.45
CA ARG A 22 25.64 10.59 -8.52
C ARG A 22 25.10 10.45 -7.09
N ARG A 23 26.03 10.42 -6.12
CA ARG A 23 25.84 10.46 -4.66
C ARG A 23 25.20 11.78 -4.18
N LYS A 24 23.94 12.06 -4.54
CA LYS A 24 23.15 13.14 -3.91
C LYS A 24 21.79 12.62 -3.49
N THR A 25 21.54 12.69 -2.19
CA THR A 25 20.26 12.37 -1.53
C THR A 25 19.14 13.13 -2.21
N ILE A 26 18.23 12.41 -2.87
CA ILE A 26 17.06 12.99 -3.52
C ILE A 26 16.11 13.44 -2.41
N LYS A 27 15.99 14.75 -2.20
CA LYS A 27 15.14 15.38 -1.16
C LYS A 27 13.63 15.23 -1.40
N ASN A 28 13.21 14.65 -2.53
CA ASN A 28 11.81 14.65 -2.98
C ASN A 28 11.33 13.20 -3.20
N SER A 29 11.23 12.42 -2.12
CA SER A 29 10.51 11.14 -2.18
C SER A 29 9.02 11.41 -2.31
N GLN A 30 8.41 10.87 -3.37
CA GLN A 30 6.96 10.80 -3.48
C GLN A 30 6.50 9.56 -2.71
N TRP A 31 5.34 9.62 -2.08
CA TRP A 31 4.78 8.50 -1.35
C TRP A 31 3.59 7.96 -2.11
N VAL A 32 3.46 6.64 -2.14
CA VAL A 32 2.26 5.98 -2.63
C VAL A 32 1.71 5.07 -1.54
N LEU A 33 0.39 5.03 -1.47
CA LEU A 33 -0.39 4.14 -0.62
C LEU A 33 -1.05 3.09 -1.51
N GLY A 34 -0.64 1.85 -1.33
CA GLY A 34 -1.25 0.69 -1.97
C GLY A 34 -2.35 0.11 -1.08
N MET A 35 -3.49 -0.23 -1.66
CA MET A 35 -4.56 -0.97 -0.99
C MET A 35 -4.97 -2.12 -1.90
N TYR A 36 -4.99 -3.35 -1.38
CA TYR A 36 -5.30 -4.55 -2.16
C TYR A 36 -6.37 -5.39 -1.46
N ASP A 37 -7.48 -5.63 -2.16
CA ASP A 37 -8.56 -6.50 -1.71
C ASP A 37 -8.27 -7.94 -2.13
N LYS A 38 -7.97 -8.79 -1.14
CA LYS A 38 -7.64 -10.20 -1.39
C LYS A 38 -8.83 -11.02 -1.86
N SER A 39 -10.04 -10.62 -1.48
CA SER A 39 -11.26 -11.37 -1.76
C SER A 39 -11.63 -11.30 -3.23
N ILE A 40 -11.46 -10.11 -3.85
CA ILE A 40 -11.79 -9.87 -5.26
C ILE A 40 -10.56 -9.67 -6.16
N LYS A 41 -9.36 -9.72 -5.58
CA LYS A 41 -8.06 -9.52 -6.25
C LYS A 41 -7.93 -8.19 -7.01
N GLN A 42 -8.43 -7.10 -6.41
CA GLN A 42 -8.34 -5.76 -6.98
C GLN A 42 -7.48 -4.85 -6.11
N GLY A 43 -6.71 -3.97 -6.75
CA GLY A 43 -5.82 -3.02 -6.08
C GLY A 43 -6.07 -1.57 -6.47
N ILE A 44 -5.78 -0.67 -5.54
CA ILE A 44 -5.75 0.78 -5.75
C ILE A 44 -4.37 1.27 -5.32
N ILE A 45 -3.77 2.17 -6.11
CA ILE A 45 -2.55 2.88 -5.76
C ILE A 45 -2.88 4.37 -5.74
N LEU A 46 -2.64 5.03 -4.60
CA LEU A 46 -2.89 6.44 -4.40
C LEU A 46 -1.57 7.18 -4.19
N HIS A 47 -1.34 8.27 -4.90
CA HIS A 47 -0.24 9.17 -4.61
C HIS A 47 -0.60 10.03 -3.39
N VAL A 48 0.27 10.02 -2.36
CA VAL A 48 0.10 10.82 -1.14
C VAL A 48 1.27 11.78 -0.97
N VAL A 49 0.96 13.00 -0.55
CA VAL A 49 1.97 14.07 -0.42
C VAL A 49 2.94 13.78 0.73
N ARG A 50 2.47 13.13 1.80
CA ARG A 50 3.25 12.78 2.99
C ARG A 50 2.84 11.42 3.54
N ARG A 51 3.81 10.68 4.08
CA ARG A 51 3.58 9.49 4.90
C ARG A 51 3.31 9.90 6.35
N ASP A 52 2.14 10.48 6.58
CA ASP A 52 1.66 10.81 7.93
C ASP A 52 0.23 10.30 8.15
N LYS A 53 -0.12 10.07 9.42
CA LYS A 53 -1.43 9.55 9.82
C LYS A 53 -2.58 10.44 9.33
N VAL A 54 -2.36 11.75 9.32
CA VAL A 54 -3.36 12.77 8.97
C VAL A 54 -3.71 12.71 7.49
N THR A 55 -2.76 12.36 6.64
CA THR A 55 -2.95 12.21 5.19
C THR A 55 -3.50 10.82 4.87
N MET A 56 -3.00 9.78 5.53
CA MET A 56 -3.26 8.40 5.11
C MET A 56 -4.58 7.83 5.63
N ILE A 57 -4.98 8.15 6.86
CA ILE A 57 -6.26 7.65 7.41
C ILE A 57 -7.46 8.11 6.57
N PRO A 58 -7.59 9.41 6.19
CA PRO A 58 -8.69 9.84 5.34
C PRO A 58 -8.74 9.10 4.00
N GLU A 59 -7.59 8.83 3.38
CA GLU A 59 -7.54 8.08 2.12
C GLU A 59 -8.02 6.64 2.29
N ILE A 60 -7.66 5.97 3.40
CA ILE A 60 -8.18 4.64 3.74
C ILE A 60 -9.69 4.69 3.94
N LEU A 61 -10.19 5.65 4.72
CA LEU A 61 -11.62 5.80 5.00
C LEU A 61 -12.45 6.05 3.74
N LYS A 62 -11.87 6.76 2.77
CA LYS A 62 -12.52 7.10 1.51
C LYS A 62 -12.60 5.92 0.54
N HIS A 63 -11.60 5.05 0.53
CA HIS A 63 -11.47 3.99 -0.48
C HIS A 63 -11.77 2.58 0.05
N VAL A 64 -11.72 2.38 1.37
CA VAL A 64 -11.99 1.10 2.03
C VAL A 64 -13.34 1.14 2.74
N ASN A 65 -14.26 0.29 2.31
CA ASN A 65 -15.58 0.21 2.91
C ASN A 65 -15.49 -0.26 4.37
N ARG A 66 -16.31 0.35 5.24
CA ARG A 66 -16.42 0.00 6.67
C ARG A 66 -16.77 -1.48 6.85
N GLY A 67 -16.33 -2.08 7.95
CA GLY A 67 -16.51 -3.50 8.22
C GLY A 67 -15.50 -4.43 7.54
N SER A 68 -14.56 -3.88 6.75
CA SER A 68 -13.42 -4.64 6.23
C SER A 68 -12.45 -5.03 7.35
N GLU A 69 -11.77 -6.16 7.15
CA GLU A 69 -10.57 -6.51 7.90
C GLU A 69 -9.35 -5.90 7.19
N VAL A 70 -8.60 -5.04 7.87
CA VAL A 70 -7.44 -4.33 7.33
C VAL A 70 -6.15 -4.94 7.87
N TRP A 71 -5.25 -5.29 6.97
CA TRP A 71 -3.92 -5.84 7.25
C TRP A 71 -2.86 -4.82 6.87
N SER A 72 -1.98 -4.45 7.81
CA SER A 72 -0.86 -3.54 7.54
C SER A 72 0.38 -3.92 8.35
N ASP A 73 1.56 -3.44 7.95
CA ASP A 73 2.86 -3.74 8.54
C ASP A 73 3.16 -2.89 9.79
N MET A 74 2.45 -3.12 10.90
CA MET A 74 2.78 -2.56 12.22
C MET A 74 3.07 -1.04 12.30
N TRP A 75 2.62 -0.25 11.32
CA TRP A 75 2.82 1.20 11.41
C TRP A 75 1.92 1.75 12.50
N LYS A 76 2.55 2.27 13.58
CA LYS A 76 1.86 2.74 14.80
C LYS A 76 0.75 3.76 14.53
N ALA A 77 0.81 4.46 13.40
CA ALA A 77 -0.24 5.37 12.96
C ALA A 77 -1.62 4.70 12.88
N TYR A 78 -1.67 3.40 12.57
CA TYR A 78 -2.91 2.66 12.33
C TYR A 78 -3.60 2.07 13.57
N HIS A 79 -3.02 2.19 14.76
CA HIS A 79 -3.65 1.70 16.01
C HIS A 79 -5.05 2.29 16.28
N GLY A 80 -5.47 3.35 15.58
CA GLY A 80 -6.81 3.94 15.68
C GLY A 80 -7.83 3.48 14.63
N LEU A 81 -7.50 2.55 13.73
CA LEU A 81 -8.43 2.10 12.69
C LEU A 81 -9.66 1.36 13.26
N SER A 82 -9.50 0.69 14.41
CA SER A 82 -10.61 0.07 15.15
C SER A 82 -11.72 1.06 15.48
N ASN A 83 -11.36 2.28 15.89
CA ASN A 83 -12.32 3.35 16.21
C ASN A 83 -13.11 3.83 14.98
N HIS A 84 -12.68 3.46 13.77
CA HIS A 84 -13.33 3.83 12.52
C HIS A 84 -14.19 2.70 11.92
N GLY A 85 -14.34 1.57 12.64
CA GLY A 85 -15.16 0.45 12.19
C GLY A 85 -14.42 -0.56 11.31
N TYR A 86 -13.11 -0.68 11.45
CA TYR A 86 -12.30 -1.72 10.82
C TYR A 86 -11.76 -2.70 11.84
N SER A 87 -11.67 -3.98 11.47
CA SER A 87 -10.87 -4.94 12.22
C SER A 87 -9.43 -4.81 11.76
N HIS A 88 -8.53 -4.30 12.60
CA HIS A 88 -7.13 -4.12 12.23
C HIS A 88 -6.28 -5.30 12.73
N LYS A 89 -5.62 -5.99 11.80
CA LYS A 89 -4.59 -6.98 12.13
C LYS A 89 -3.24 -6.46 11.65
N THR A 90 -2.29 -6.38 12.57
CA THR A 90 -0.89 -6.23 12.20
C THR A 90 -0.34 -7.57 11.75
N GLY A 91 -0.27 -7.75 10.44
CA GLY A 91 0.46 -8.87 9.85
C GLY A 91 1.95 -8.65 10.08
N ASN A 92 2.68 -9.71 10.46
CA ASN A 92 4.12 -9.75 10.33
C ASN A 92 4.43 -9.86 8.83
N SER A 93 4.19 -8.75 8.10
CA SER A 93 4.35 -8.67 6.66
C SER A 93 5.84 -8.68 6.38
N ASN A 94 6.33 -9.89 6.12
CA ASN A 94 7.64 -10.12 5.54
C ASN A 94 7.62 -9.43 4.17
N HIS A 95 8.13 -8.20 4.13
CA HIS A 95 8.15 -7.25 3.01
C HIS A 95 9.12 -7.68 1.88
N SER A 96 9.17 -8.98 1.60
CA SER A 96 10.10 -9.61 0.66
C SER A 96 9.40 -10.62 -0.26
N LYS A 97 8.25 -10.25 -0.83
CA LYS A 97 7.72 -11.00 -1.97
C LYS A 97 7.78 -10.12 -3.21
N GLU A 98 8.86 -10.35 -3.94
CA GLU A 98 9.06 -10.06 -5.36
C GLU A 98 7.75 -9.79 -6.11
N PHE A 99 7.66 -8.60 -6.69
CA PHE A 99 6.91 -8.38 -7.93
C PHE A 99 7.44 -9.37 -8.97
N LYS A 100 6.83 -10.55 -9.08
CA LYS A 100 6.97 -11.37 -10.28
C LYS A 100 5.95 -10.85 -11.27
N SER A 101 6.41 -10.07 -12.24
CA SER A 101 5.65 -9.84 -13.47
C SER A 101 5.33 -11.22 -14.06
N ALA A 102 4.05 -11.61 -14.03
CA ALA A 102 3.54 -12.55 -15.01
C ALA A 102 3.52 -11.77 -16.33
N ASP A 103 4.54 -12.00 -17.16
CA ASP A 103 4.50 -11.90 -18.63
C ASP A 103 5.94 -11.85 -19.16
N GLY A 104 6.62 -13.00 -19.06
CA GLY A 104 7.81 -13.28 -19.85
C GLY A 104 7.42 -13.61 -21.29
N VAL A 105 6.79 -12.68 -22.02
CA VAL A 105 6.78 -12.75 -23.48
C VAL A 105 8.13 -12.22 -23.94
N GLY A 106 9.09 -13.13 -24.10
CA GLY A 106 10.31 -12.87 -24.83
C GLY A 106 9.95 -12.64 -26.30
N THR A 107 9.73 -11.39 -26.69
CA THR A 107 9.85 -10.97 -28.09
C THR A 107 11.32 -11.10 -28.46
N GLY A 108 11.63 -12.10 -29.28
CA GLY A 108 12.98 -12.34 -29.78
C GLY A 108 13.41 -11.34 -30.86
N ALA A 109 14.70 -11.40 -31.18
CA ALA A 109 15.28 -11.40 -32.53
C ALA A 109 16.72 -10.87 -32.48
N PRO A 110 17.54 -11.18 -33.49
CA PRO A 110 17.89 -12.49 -34.07
C PRO A 110 19.25 -13.01 -33.57
#